data_AF-A0A2A5SA83-F1
#
_entry.id   AF-A0A2A5SA83-F1
#
_cell.length_a   1.000
_cell.length_b   1.000
_cell.length_c   1.000
_cell.angle_alpha   90.00
_cell.angle_beta   90.00
_cell.angle_gamma   90.00
#
_symmetry.space_group_name_H-M   'P 1'
#
loop_
_entity.id
_entity.type
_entity.pdbx_description
1 polymer ?
#
loop_
_entity_poly.entity_id
_entity_poly.type
_entity_poly.pdbx_seq_one_letter_code
_entity_poly.pdbx_strand_id
1 'polypeptide(L)'
;MKKLPIKIIEHSVGYTKYYNAANVKSLIAKADTEIEYLKSKLEPQALPVVPGYVAEWYEANKATLEYSIYSIHVDMSDLEDTELTDVQIWFDNRNNKSLETIFKMKDGYIIEKPKLFRLKLRNTADRNHYLWLNRATNRIFIDKKFLYWTNHGNVKNSFTEQEISEILDGAFVNNEAFELVPVEDGE
;
A
#
# COMPACT_ATOMS: atom_id res chain seq x y z
N MET A 1 -28.24 -11.62 -38.02
CA MET A 1 -26.84 -11.85 -38.47
C MET A 1 -26.77 -11.73 -39.99
N LYS A 2 -25.99 -10.79 -40.53
CA LYS A 2 -25.76 -10.66 -41.98
C LYS A 2 -24.71 -11.72 -42.39
N LYS A 3 -25.08 -12.71 -43.20
CA LYS A 3 -24.15 -13.76 -43.65
C LYS A 3 -23.07 -13.11 -44.53
N LEU A 4 -21.80 -13.35 -44.21
CA LEU A 4 -20.66 -12.81 -44.95
C LEU A 4 -20.46 -13.58 -46.27
N PRO A 5 -19.98 -12.92 -47.34
CA PRO A 5 -19.79 -13.58 -48.61
C PRO A 5 -18.59 -14.54 -48.56
N ILE A 6 -18.85 -15.80 -48.96
CA ILE A 6 -17.88 -16.90 -49.04
C ILE A 6 -17.47 -17.05 -50.51
N LYS A 7 -16.16 -17.13 -50.79
CA LYS A 7 -15.64 -17.45 -52.11
C LYS A 7 -15.26 -18.93 -52.15
N ILE A 8 -15.73 -19.64 -53.17
CA ILE A 8 -15.33 -21.01 -53.45
C ILE A 8 -14.21 -20.95 -54.48
N ILE A 9 -13.08 -21.58 -54.20
CA ILE A 9 -11.95 -21.67 -55.13
C ILE A 9 -11.67 -23.16 -55.37
N GLU A 10 -11.43 -23.50 -56.62
CA GLU A 10 -11.12 -24.86 -57.05
C GLU A 10 -9.61 -25.09 -56.98
N HIS A 11 -9.19 -26.19 -56.36
CA HIS A 11 -7.80 -26.60 -56.20
C HIS A 11 -7.63 -28.01 -56.79
N SER A 12 -6.39 -28.40 -57.11
CA SER A 12 -6.08 -29.71 -57.70
C SER A 12 -6.52 -30.91 -56.85
N VAL A 13 -6.91 -30.69 -55.60
CA VAL A 13 -7.38 -31.70 -54.63
C VAL A 13 -8.85 -31.52 -54.20
N GLY A 14 -9.60 -30.61 -54.83
CA GLY A 14 -11.03 -30.35 -54.57
C GLY A 14 -11.39 -28.88 -54.34
N TYR A 15 -12.63 -28.61 -53.92
CA TYR A 15 -13.10 -27.25 -53.60
C TYR A 15 -12.77 -26.88 -52.15
N THR A 16 -12.21 -25.70 -51.95
CA THR A 16 -12.03 -25.16 -50.60
C THR A 16 -12.79 -23.82 -50.46
N LYS A 17 -13.50 -23.68 -49.34
CA LYS A 17 -14.29 -22.48 -49.02
C LYS A 17 -13.41 -21.50 -48.27
N TYR A 18 -13.15 -20.33 -48.85
CA TYR A 18 -12.38 -19.26 -48.21
C TYR A 18 -13.19 -17.97 -48.11
N TYR A 19 -13.00 -17.23 -47.03
CA TYR A 19 -13.48 -15.85 -46.94
C TYR A 19 -12.55 -14.94 -47.75
N ASN A 20 -13.09 -13.93 -48.43
CA ASN A 20 -12.27 -12.93 -49.12
C ASN A 20 -11.27 -12.30 -48.12
N ALA A 21 -9.99 -12.18 -48.50
CA ALA A 21 -8.95 -11.56 -47.69
C ALA A 21 -9.33 -10.16 -47.17
N ALA A 22 -10.06 -9.36 -47.95
CA ALA A 22 -10.59 -8.06 -47.51
C ALA A 22 -11.59 -8.19 -46.34
N ASN A 23 -12.41 -9.24 -46.34
CA ASN A 23 -13.36 -9.52 -45.26
C ASN A 23 -12.63 -10.00 -44.01
N VAL A 24 -11.63 -10.87 -44.16
CA VAL A 24 -10.79 -11.33 -43.04
C VAL A 24 -10.10 -10.13 -42.37
N LYS A 25 -9.50 -9.23 -43.16
CA LYS A 25 -8.86 -8.01 -42.67
C LYS A 25 -9.84 -7.09 -41.92
N SER A 26 -11.06 -6.93 -42.43
CA SER A 26 -12.10 -6.14 -41.76
C SER A 26 -12.58 -6.77 -40.44
N LEU A 27 -12.64 -8.10 -40.36
CA LEU A 27 -13.02 -8.78 -39.12
C LEU A 27 -11.93 -8.67 -38.06
N ILE A 28 -10.66 -8.79 -38.46
CA ILE A 28 -9.51 -8.59 -37.56
C ILE A 28 -9.53 -7.16 -37.00
N ALA A 29 -9.68 -6.16 -37.86
CA ALA A 29 -9.74 -4.75 -37.41
C ALA A 29 -10.88 -4.51 -36.40
N LYS A 30 -12.06 -5.13 -36.60
CA LYS A 30 -13.17 -5.04 -35.64
C LYS A 30 -12.85 -5.74 -34.32
N ALA A 31 -12.21 -6.91 -34.37
CA ALA A 31 -11.78 -7.62 -33.18
C ALA A 31 -10.74 -6.82 -32.40
N ASP A 32 -9.78 -6.19 -33.08
CA ASP A 32 -8.77 -5.34 -32.47
C ASP A 32 -9.40 -4.14 -31.76
N THR A 33 -10.36 -3.46 -32.41
CA THR A 33 -11.11 -2.34 -31.80
C THR A 33 -11.91 -2.80 -30.57
N GLU A 34 -12.54 -3.96 -30.62
CA GLU A 34 -13.28 -4.52 -29.48
C GLU A 34 -12.33 -4.89 -28.34
N ILE A 35 -11.16 -5.45 -28.65
CA ILE A 35 -10.13 -5.76 -27.65
C ILE A 35 -9.60 -4.49 -26.98
N GLU A 36 -9.32 -3.42 -27.74
CA GLU A 36 -8.92 -2.14 -27.17
C GLU A 36 -10.02 -1.54 -26.28
N TYR A 37 -11.26 -1.57 -26.74
CA TYR A 37 -12.41 -1.13 -25.95
C TYR A 37 -12.51 -1.91 -24.63
N LEU A 38 -12.48 -3.25 -24.67
CA LEU A 38 -12.54 -4.09 -23.48
C LEU A 38 -11.34 -3.88 -22.55
N LYS A 39 -10.13 -3.70 -23.09
CA LYS A 39 -8.94 -3.35 -22.29
C LYS A 39 -9.12 -2.01 -21.58
N SER A 40 -9.67 -0.98 -22.25
CA SER A 40 -9.99 0.31 -21.62
C SER A 40 -11.12 0.23 -20.60
N LYS A 41 -11.93 -0.84 -20.60
CA LYS A 41 -12.92 -1.11 -19.55
C LYS A 41 -12.31 -1.89 -18.38
N LEU A 42 -11.18 -2.53 -18.59
CA LEU A 42 -10.40 -3.26 -17.61
C LEU A 42 -9.28 -2.40 -17.01
N GLU A 43 -9.56 -1.12 -16.78
CA GLU A 43 -8.63 -0.22 -16.08
C GLU A 43 -8.09 -0.93 -14.84
N PRO A 44 -6.75 -1.05 -14.69
CA PRO A 44 -6.17 -1.63 -13.50
C PRO A 44 -6.69 -0.83 -12.31
N GLN A 45 -7.46 -1.47 -11.42
CA GLN A 45 -7.87 -0.79 -10.21
C GLN A 45 -6.60 -0.43 -9.44
N ALA A 46 -6.49 0.85 -9.06
CA ALA A 46 -5.41 1.27 -8.19
C ALA A 46 -5.43 0.39 -6.95
N LEU A 47 -4.26 -0.18 -6.62
CA LEU A 47 -4.12 -1.01 -5.43
C LEU A 47 -4.49 -0.16 -4.20
N PRO A 48 -5.27 -0.71 -3.26
CA PRO A 48 -5.58 0.01 -2.03
C PRO A 48 -4.28 0.27 -1.26
N VAL A 49 -4.17 1.47 -0.71
CA VAL A 49 -3.13 1.82 0.27
C VAL A 49 -3.72 1.57 1.66
N VAL A 50 -3.06 0.76 2.47
CA VAL A 50 -3.56 0.34 3.79
C VAL A 50 -2.51 0.50 4.88
N PRO A 51 -2.88 0.81 6.12
CA PRO A 51 -1.94 0.82 7.24
C PRO A 51 -1.28 -0.55 7.46
N GLY A 52 -0.07 -0.55 8.03
CA GLY A 52 0.69 -1.78 8.31
C GLY A 52 -0.08 -2.80 9.17
N TYR A 53 -0.73 -2.35 10.24
CA TYR A 53 -1.52 -3.23 11.12
C TYR A 53 -2.73 -3.87 10.40
N VAL A 54 -3.29 -3.22 9.37
CA VAL A 54 -4.37 -3.78 8.55
C VAL A 54 -3.82 -4.85 7.61
N ALA A 55 -2.65 -4.61 7.01
CA ALA A 55 -1.96 -5.61 6.19
C ALA A 55 -1.60 -6.85 7.01
N GLU A 56 -1.05 -6.66 8.21
CA GLU A 56 -0.72 -7.77 9.13
C GLU A 56 -1.97 -8.58 9.49
N TRP A 57 -3.06 -7.91 9.87
CA TRP A 57 -4.33 -8.57 10.14
C TRP A 57 -4.84 -9.34 8.90
N TYR A 58 -4.78 -8.74 7.71
CA TYR A 58 -5.22 -9.38 6.47
C TYR A 58 -4.42 -10.66 6.19
N GLU A 59 -3.09 -10.61 6.25
CA GLU A 59 -2.24 -11.78 5.98
C GLU A 59 -2.45 -12.91 6.99
N ALA A 60 -2.69 -12.58 8.26
CA ALA A 60 -3.02 -13.54 9.30
C ALA A 60 -4.39 -14.22 9.09
N ASN A 61 -5.34 -13.52 8.44
CA ASN A 61 -6.73 -13.94 8.32
C ASN A 61 -7.15 -14.36 6.91
N LYS A 62 -6.31 -14.17 5.88
CA LYS A 62 -6.69 -14.36 4.46
C LYS A 62 -7.23 -15.74 4.11
N ALA A 63 -6.82 -16.78 4.85
CA ALA A 63 -7.29 -18.15 4.63
C ALA A 63 -8.76 -18.36 5.05
N THR A 64 -9.25 -17.53 5.99
CA THR A 64 -10.61 -17.59 6.55
C THR A 64 -11.26 -16.21 6.55
N LEU A 65 -10.97 -15.41 5.52
CA LEU A 65 -11.22 -13.96 5.52
C LEU A 65 -12.68 -13.60 5.83
N GLU A 66 -13.65 -14.32 5.24
CA GLU A 66 -15.07 -14.09 5.48
C GLU A 66 -15.46 -14.30 6.95
N TYR A 67 -14.94 -15.35 7.58
CA TYR A 67 -15.17 -15.61 9.00
C TYR A 67 -14.48 -14.55 9.86
N SER A 68 -13.24 -14.18 9.55
CA SER A 68 -12.51 -13.15 10.29
C SER A 68 -13.17 -11.77 10.21
N ILE A 69 -13.74 -11.40 9.06
CA ILE A 69 -14.56 -10.18 8.91
C ILE A 69 -15.85 -10.28 9.72
N TYR A 70 -16.48 -11.45 9.80
CA TYR A 70 -17.66 -11.62 10.67
C TYR A 70 -17.27 -11.48 12.15
N SER A 71 -16.23 -12.19 12.58
CA SER A 71 -15.75 -12.19 13.96
C SER A 71 -15.37 -10.79 14.43
N ILE A 72 -14.65 -10.00 13.64
CA ILE A 72 -14.26 -8.66 14.08
C ILE A 72 -15.46 -7.76 14.39
N HIS A 73 -16.58 -7.88 13.65
CA HIS A 73 -17.79 -7.11 13.93
C HIS A 73 -18.56 -7.62 15.15
N VAL A 74 -18.55 -8.94 15.39
CA VAL A 74 -19.15 -9.52 16.60
C VAL A 74 -18.33 -9.13 17.84
N ASP A 75 -17.01 -9.22 17.76
CA ASP A 75 -16.12 -8.87 18.88
C ASP A 75 -16.26 -7.39 19.26
N MET A 76 -16.50 -6.50 18.28
CA MET A 76 -16.72 -5.07 18.54
C MET A 76 -18.08 -4.76 19.19
N SER A 77 -19.11 -5.60 19.03
CA SER A 77 -20.46 -5.23 19.49
C SER A 77 -20.58 -5.13 21.02
N ASP A 78 -19.66 -5.77 21.73
CA ASP A 78 -19.67 -5.90 23.19
C ASP A 78 -18.58 -5.03 23.87
N LEU A 79 -17.83 -4.23 23.10
CA LEU A 79 -16.70 -3.42 23.58
C LEU A 79 -17.03 -1.92 23.61
N GLU A 80 -16.44 -1.20 24.56
CA GLU A 80 -16.39 0.26 24.50
C GLU A 80 -15.33 0.73 23.49
N ASP A 81 -15.49 1.94 22.93
CA ASP A 81 -14.52 2.52 21.97
C ASP A 81 -13.08 2.54 22.51
N THR A 82 -12.90 2.63 23.83
CA THR A 82 -11.57 2.66 24.47
C THR A 82 -10.88 1.30 24.54
N GLU A 83 -11.61 0.21 24.28
CA GLU A 83 -11.14 -1.17 24.33
C GLU A 83 -10.86 -1.73 22.93
N LEU A 84 -11.23 -0.99 21.88
CA LEU A 84 -11.04 -1.41 20.50
C LEU A 84 -9.56 -1.38 20.12
N THR A 85 -9.14 -2.43 19.41
CA THR A 85 -7.83 -2.48 18.76
C THR A 85 -7.77 -1.51 17.57
N ASP A 86 -6.56 -1.13 17.15
CA ASP A 86 -6.37 -0.23 15.99
C ASP A 86 -7.05 -0.77 14.72
N VAL A 87 -7.04 -2.09 14.51
CA VAL A 87 -7.70 -2.70 13.35
C VAL A 87 -9.22 -2.63 13.47
N GLN A 88 -9.80 -2.79 14.65
CA GLN A 88 -11.24 -2.63 14.90
C GLN A 88 -11.68 -1.18 14.67
N ILE A 89 -10.94 -0.21 15.22
CA ILE A 89 -11.17 1.22 14.97
C ILE A 89 -11.09 1.53 13.47
N TRP A 90 -10.12 0.94 12.77
CA TRP A 90 -9.99 1.09 11.32
C TRP A 90 -11.17 0.48 10.55
N PHE A 91 -11.70 -0.66 11.00
CA PHE A 91 -12.86 -1.31 10.40
C PHE A 91 -14.15 -0.49 10.58
N ASP A 92 -14.36 0.10 11.76
CA ASP A 92 -15.54 0.91 12.08
C ASP A 92 -15.55 2.29 11.39
N ASN A 93 -14.37 2.83 11.08
CA ASN A 93 -14.27 4.11 10.38
C ASN A 93 -14.78 4.01 8.92
N ARG A 94 -15.98 4.57 8.70
CA ARG A 94 -16.68 4.59 7.40
C ARG A 94 -15.87 5.21 6.26
N ASN A 95 -14.93 6.11 6.54
CA ASN A 95 -14.08 6.71 5.51
C ASN A 95 -13.09 5.71 4.91
N ASN A 96 -12.71 4.67 5.65
CA ASN A 96 -11.79 3.63 5.19
C ASN A 96 -12.45 2.67 4.20
N LYS A 97 -13.79 2.64 4.14
CA LYS A 97 -14.56 1.67 3.35
C LYS A 97 -14.03 0.25 3.55
N SER A 98 -13.82 -0.12 4.81
CA SER A 98 -13.03 -1.27 5.25
C SER A 98 -13.35 -2.56 4.48
N LEU A 99 -14.62 -2.92 4.32
CA LEU A 99 -15.04 -4.10 3.54
C LEU A 99 -14.64 -4.04 2.06
N GLU A 100 -14.82 -2.89 1.40
CA GLU A 100 -14.43 -2.70 -0.01
C GLU A 100 -12.90 -2.79 -0.14
N THR A 101 -12.18 -2.14 0.77
CA THR A 101 -10.72 -2.11 0.81
C THR A 101 -10.15 -3.52 1.02
N ILE A 102 -10.60 -4.25 2.03
CA ILE A 102 -10.18 -5.62 2.34
C ILE A 102 -10.49 -6.57 1.17
N PHE A 103 -11.63 -6.40 0.50
CA PHE A 103 -11.96 -7.20 -0.68
C PHE A 103 -11.00 -6.92 -1.84
N LYS A 104 -10.60 -5.66 -2.06
CA LYS A 104 -9.62 -5.29 -3.09
C LYS A 104 -8.20 -5.78 -2.79
N MET A 105 -7.84 -5.92 -1.51
CA MET A 105 -6.51 -6.43 -1.12
C MET A 105 -6.19 -7.82 -1.70
N LYS A 106 -7.19 -8.61 -2.10
CA LYS A 106 -7.00 -9.91 -2.78
C LYS A 106 -6.23 -9.77 -4.11
N ASP A 107 -6.34 -8.61 -4.75
CA ASP A 107 -5.70 -8.29 -6.02
C ASP A 107 -4.32 -7.62 -5.79
N GLY A 108 -3.88 -7.54 -4.53
CA GLY A 108 -2.69 -6.83 -4.07
C GLY A 108 -3.03 -5.54 -3.31
N TYR A 109 -2.04 -4.97 -2.62
CA TYR A 109 -2.17 -3.70 -1.88
C TYR A 109 -0.80 -3.07 -1.65
N ILE A 110 -0.81 -1.80 -1.26
CA ILE A 110 0.38 -1.03 -0.88
C ILE A 110 0.28 -0.74 0.62
N ILE A 111 1.35 -0.98 1.36
CA ILE A 111 1.40 -0.60 2.78
C ILE A 111 1.71 0.90 2.86
N GLU A 112 0.88 1.64 3.59
CA GLU A 112 1.10 3.05 3.90
C GLU A 112 2.44 3.21 4.62
N LYS A 113 3.28 4.12 4.13
CA LYS A 113 4.54 4.44 4.80
C LYS A 113 4.21 5.16 6.10
N PRO A 114 4.74 4.72 7.25
CA PRO A 114 4.47 5.41 8.50
C PRO A 114 5.06 6.83 8.45
N LYS A 115 4.34 7.78 9.03
CA LYS A 115 4.85 9.14 9.20
C LYS A 115 6.04 9.11 10.16
N LEU A 116 7.19 9.58 9.69
CA LEU A 116 8.42 9.62 10.47
C LEU A 116 8.69 11.04 10.97
N PHE A 117 9.29 11.12 12.14
CA PHE A 117 9.69 12.35 12.80
C PHE A 117 11.15 12.27 13.23
N ARG A 118 11.83 13.41 13.23
CA ARG A 118 13.14 13.59 13.86
C ARG A 118 12.97 14.40 15.14
N LEU A 119 13.58 13.94 16.22
CA LEU A 119 13.68 14.67 17.48
C LEU A 119 14.84 15.67 17.38
N LYS A 120 14.53 16.94 17.11
CA LYS A 120 15.52 18.00 16.99
C LYS A 120 15.72 18.72 18.32
N LEU A 121 16.97 18.91 18.73
CA LEU A 121 17.31 19.59 19.97
C LEU A 121 17.06 21.11 19.84
N ARG A 122 16.25 21.67 20.73
CA ARG A 122 15.97 23.11 20.82
C ARG A 122 17.19 23.88 21.34
N ASN A 123 17.19 25.19 21.12
CA ASN A 123 18.13 26.14 21.71
C ASN A 123 19.63 25.84 21.44
N THR A 124 19.93 25.18 20.32
CA THR A 124 21.31 24.98 19.85
C THR A 124 21.75 26.15 18.97
N ALA A 125 23.02 26.55 19.09
CA ALA A 125 23.58 27.69 18.33
C ALA A 125 23.55 27.46 16.80
N ASP A 126 23.64 26.20 16.36
CA ASP A 126 23.67 25.80 14.95
C ASP A 126 22.40 25.07 14.48
N ARG A 127 21.34 25.01 15.31
CA ARG A 127 19.96 24.56 15.00
C ARG A 127 19.81 23.28 14.15
N ASN A 128 20.79 22.38 14.16
CA ASN A 128 20.79 21.22 13.25
C ASN A 128 21.17 19.91 13.95
N HIS A 129 20.98 19.85 15.27
CA HIS A 129 21.28 18.69 16.11
C HIS A 129 20.03 17.85 16.39
N TYR A 130 20.14 16.55 16.23
CA TYR A 130 19.05 15.58 16.32
C TYR A 130 19.43 14.39 17.18
N LEU A 131 18.43 13.75 17.77
CA LEU A 131 18.59 12.47 18.44
C LEU A 131 18.85 11.35 17.44
N TRP A 132 19.92 10.63 17.71
CA TRP A 132 20.32 9.41 17.03
C TRP A 132 20.24 8.23 17.98
N LEU A 133 19.71 7.12 17.48
CA LEU A 133 19.72 5.81 18.13
C LEU A 133 20.71 4.90 17.41
N ASN A 134 21.68 4.37 18.13
CA ASN A 134 22.49 3.25 17.67
C ASN A 134 21.74 1.94 17.92
N ARG A 135 21.28 1.29 16.85
CA ARG A 135 20.47 0.07 16.89
C ARG A 135 21.25 -1.14 17.41
N ALA A 136 22.57 -1.16 17.22
CA ALA A 136 23.41 -2.29 17.65
C ALA A 136 23.66 -2.26 19.17
N THR A 137 23.77 -1.06 19.77
CA THR A 137 24.07 -0.91 21.20
C THR A 137 22.89 -0.42 22.03
N ASN A 138 21.77 -0.10 21.39
CA ASN A 138 20.62 0.60 21.96
C ASN A 138 20.99 1.89 22.72
N ARG A 139 22.02 2.61 22.25
CA ARG A 139 22.50 3.85 22.86
C ARG A 139 22.03 5.04 22.06
N ILE A 140 21.63 6.10 22.76
CA ILE A 140 21.28 7.38 22.15
C ILE A 140 22.46 8.36 22.17
N PHE A 141 22.50 9.26 21.21
CA PHE A 141 23.41 10.40 21.17
C PHE A 141 22.80 11.54 20.37
N ILE A 142 23.38 12.73 20.47
CA ILE A 142 22.95 13.94 19.75
C ILE A 142 24.06 14.33 18.78
N ASP A 143 23.71 14.52 17.52
CA ASP A 143 24.65 14.95 16.47
C ASP A 143 23.87 15.64 15.34
N LYS A 144 24.58 16.13 14.33
CA LYS A 144 24.00 16.78 13.15
C LYS A 144 23.00 15.86 12.43
N LYS A 145 22.12 16.48 11.65
CA LYS A 145 21.12 15.80 10.81
C LYS A 145 21.70 14.66 9.96
N PHE A 146 22.91 14.87 9.43
CA PHE A 146 23.62 13.91 8.59
C PHE A 146 24.97 13.56 9.22
N LEU A 147 25.23 12.26 9.34
CA LEU A 147 26.50 11.73 9.83
C LEU A 147 27.39 11.40 8.63
N TYR A 148 28.65 11.86 8.68
CA TYR A 148 29.64 11.56 7.63
C TYR A 148 30.62 10.45 8.02
N TRP A 149 30.55 9.96 9.26
CA TRP A 149 31.56 9.09 9.88
C TRP A 149 31.03 7.70 10.26
N THR A 150 29.74 7.42 10.07
CA THR A 150 29.12 6.15 10.46
C THR A 150 28.76 5.29 9.26
N ASN A 151 28.73 3.98 9.48
CA ASN A 151 28.02 3.08 8.58
C ASN A 151 26.52 3.33 8.83
N HIS A 152 25.86 4.06 7.92
CA HIS A 152 24.47 4.51 8.05
C HIS A 152 23.47 3.40 8.45
N GLY A 153 23.81 2.13 8.21
CA GLY A 153 23.01 0.98 8.61
C GLY A 153 22.84 0.77 10.13
N ASN A 154 23.72 1.27 11.00
CA ASN A 154 23.62 0.97 12.45
C ASN A 154 22.99 2.07 13.28
N VAL A 155 22.76 3.24 12.69
CA VAL A 155 22.27 4.43 13.38
C VAL A 155 21.02 4.96 12.69
N LYS A 156 20.04 5.43 13.46
CA LYS A 156 18.74 5.91 12.99
C LYS A 156 18.39 7.21 13.70
N ASN A 157 17.80 8.17 12.99
CA ASN A 157 17.34 9.46 13.54
C ASN A 157 15.99 9.93 12.99
N SER A 158 15.19 8.99 12.50
CA SER A 158 13.82 9.23 12.00
C SER A 158 12.94 8.13 12.58
N PHE A 159 11.91 8.46 13.32
CA PHE A 159 11.16 7.52 14.16
C PHE A 159 9.65 7.69 13.96
N THR A 160 8.88 6.63 14.11
CA THR A 160 7.42 6.75 14.29
C THR A 160 7.10 7.31 15.69
N GLU A 161 5.88 7.80 15.92
CA GLU A 161 5.47 8.23 17.27
C GLU A 161 5.53 7.08 18.28
N GLN A 162 5.16 5.87 17.85
CA GLN A 162 5.30 4.66 18.65
C GLN A 162 6.77 4.41 19.04
N GLU A 163 7.69 4.43 18.08
CA GLU A 163 9.12 4.25 18.37
C GLU A 163 9.64 5.31 19.35
N ILE A 164 9.16 6.56 19.26
CA ILE A 164 9.52 7.62 20.21
C ILE A 164 9.02 7.29 21.62
N SER A 165 7.82 6.71 21.74
CA SER A 165 7.26 6.27 23.02
C SER A 165 8.02 5.10 23.64
N GLU A 166 8.67 4.28 22.82
CA GLU A 166 9.44 3.11 23.26
C GLU A 166 10.90 3.46 23.58
N ILE A 167 11.47 4.51 22.99
CA ILE A 167 12.85 4.92 23.26
C ILE A 167 13.00 5.34 24.74
N LEU A 168 13.86 4.62 25.46
CA LEU A 168 14.16 4.85 26.87
C LEU A 168 12.90 5.01 27.72
N ASP A 169 11.95 4.08 27.56
CA ASP A 169 10.71 4.04 28.33
C ASP A 169 9.92 5.37 28.26
N GLY A 170 9.91 6.00 27.07
CA GLY A 170 9.16 7.21 26.79
C GLY A 170 9.83 8.51 27.25
N ALA A 171 11.12 8.51 27.57
CA ALA A 171 11.84 9.69 28.06
C ALA A 171 11.79 10.92 27.14
N PHE A 172 11.46 10.73 25.85
CA PHE A 172 11.35 11.79 24.85
C PHE A 172 9.93 12.20 24.51
N VAL A 173 8.92 11.51 25.07
CA VAL A 173 7.52 11.89 24.91
C VAL A 173 7.28 13.23 25.62
N ASN A 174 6.76 14.22 24.89
CA ASN A 174 6.51 15.58 25.40
C ASN A 174 7.74 16.27 26.02
N ASN A 175 8.95 15.86 25.65
CA ASN A 175 10.16 16.46 26.17
C ASN A 175 10.40 17.85 25.58
N GLU A 176 10.35 18.90 26.42
CA GLU A 176 10.47 20.29 25.98
C GLU A 176 11.83 20.64 25.37
N ALA A 177 12.88 19.85 25.64
CA ALA A 177 14.18 20.06 25.01
C ALA A 177 14.17 19.71 23.52
N PHE A 178 13.17 18.95 23.05
CA PHE A 178 13.07 18.51 21.66
C PHE A 178 11.87 19.12 20.93
N GLU A 179 12.00 19.27 19.63
CA GLU A 179 10.91 19.53 18.70
C GLU A 179 10.80 18.35 17.71
N LEU A 180 9.57 17.92 17.43
CA LEU A 180 9.30 16.91 16.42
C LEU A 180 9.26 17.57 15.05
N VAL A 181 10.17 17.16 14.17
CA VAL A 181 10.22 17.62 12.78
C VAL A 181 9.79 16.47 11.88
N PRO A 182 8.68 16.61 11.11
CA PRO A 182 8.29 15.60 10.12
C PRO A 182 9.41 15.36 9.11
N VAL A 183 9.61 14.09 8.72
CA VAL A 183 10.48 13.73 7.60
C VAL A 183 9.65 13.84 6.32
N GLU A 184 10.13 14.61 5.35
CA GLU A 184 9.47 14.75 4.05
C GLU A 184 9.81 13.58 3.11
N ASP A 185 8.88 13.24 2.21
CA ASP A 185 9.08 12.20 1.21
C ASP A 185 10.21 12.59 0.23
N GLY A 186 11.26 11.77 0.15
CA GLY A 186 12.39 11.96 -0.77
C GLY A 186 13.68 12.50 -0.16
N GLU A 187 13.75 12.63 1.17
CA GLU A 187 14.96 12.95 1.94
C GLU A 187 16.01 11.83 2.00
#